data_AF-A0A452SKW3-F1
#
_entry.id   AF-A0A452SKW3-F1
#
_cell.length_a   1.000
_cell.length_b   1.000
_cell.length_c   1.000
_cell.angle_alpha   90.00
_cell.angle_beta   90.00
_cell.angle_gamma   90.00
#
_symmetry.space_group_name_H-M   'P 1'
#
loop_
_entity.id
_entity.type
_entity.pdbx_description
1 polymer ?
#
loop_
_entity_poly.entity_id
_entity_poly.type
_entity_poly.pdbx_seq_one_letter_code
_entity_poly.pdbx_strand_id
1 'polypeptide(L)'
;FILQTPEYSVGKKKSHLKKSQRKPPIDKTEWDGFFDENGLLAKSRDFICVNILERGLHPFVRTEAWKFLTGYYSWQSSQDERLTVDSTRRKNYEALCEMYKKIQPLLENLHRNFMETRNTIAYDIQKLYDKDPLGNVLIDKKRLEKILLLSYVCNTQAEYQQGFHEMVMLFQLMAEHDHETFWLFQFFLQKTENSCVIKIGVGKNLDVLSTLIDFLDPVFAEHLRGKGAGAVQSLFPWFCLCFQRAFKSFDDVWRLWEVLLTGKPCRNFQVLVAYSMLQMVREQVLQESMTSDGILLACNNLIDLDADVLISAACLVYAELIQKDVPQPLKDFFL
;
A
#
# COMPACT_ATOMS: atom_id res chain seq x y z
N PHE A 1 -14.93 -13.82 -2.25
CA PHE A 1 -15.92 -12.75 -2.02
C PHE A 1 -15.62 -11.57 -2.95
N ILE A 2 -15.95 -11.73 -4.24
CA ILE A 2 -16.70 -10.70 -4.95
C ILE A 2 -18.13 -11.25 -4.86
N LEU A 3 -18.94 -10.70 -3.96
CA LEU A 3 -20.35 -11.04 -3.89
C LEU A 3 -21.10 -10.05 -4.77
N GLN A 4 -21.72 -10.55 -5.84
CA GLN A 4 -23.02 -10.04 -6.21
C GLN A 4 -24.02 -10.54 -5.16
N THR A 5 -24.68 -9.61 -4.47
CA THR A 5 -25.89 -9.87 -3.68
C THR A 5 -26.90 -8.75 -3.93
N PRO A 6 -28.21 -9.05 -3.76
CA PRO A 6 -29.30 -8.29 -4.36
C PRO A 6 -29.57 -6.97 -3.62
N GLU A 7 -30.14 -6.03 -4.36
CA GLU A 7 -30.48 -4.68 -3.93
C GLU A 7 -31.24 -4.67 -2.59
N TYR A 8 -30.57 -4.18 -1.54
CA TYR A 8 -31.22 -3.67 -0.33
C TYR A 8 -30.89 -2.19 -0.19
N SER A 9 -31.92 -1.38 -0.38
CA SER A 9 -31.92 0.07 -0.33
C SER A 9 -31.66 0.58 1.09
N VAL A 10 -30.40 0.95 1.39
CA VAL A 10 -30.06 1.77 2.56
C VAL A 10 -29.81 3.21 2.11
N GLY A 11 -30.48 4.15 2.78
CA GLY A 11 -30.66 5.54 2.38
C GLY A 11 -29.38 6.28 2.02
N LYS A 12 -29.26 6.64 0.74
CA LYS A 12 -28.26 7.57 0.22
C LYS A 12 -28.53 8.99 0.77
N LYS A 13 -27.83 9.40 1.83
CA LYS A 13 -27.47 10.83 1.96
C LYS A 13 -26.27 11.09 1.06
N LYS A 14 -26.54 11.34 -0.23
CA LYS A 14 -25.56 11.93 -1.14
C LYS A 14 -25.22 13.32 -0.61
N SER A 15 -24.05 13.49 -0.02
CA SER A 15 -23.45 14.81 0.13
C SER A 15 -23.17 15.32 -1.29
N HIS A 16 -23.94 16.31 -1.73
CA HIS A 16 -23.68 17.05 -2.94
C HIS A 16 -22.47 17.98 -2.75
N LEU A 17 -21.29 17.39 -2.55
CA LEU A 17 -20.04 18.09 -2.83
C LEU A 17 -19.99 18.23 -4.37
N LYS A 18 -20.02 19.47 -4.85
CA LYS A 18 -19.84 19.79 -6.28
C LYS A 18 -18.61 19.04 -6.78
N LYS A 19 -18.80 18.03 -7.62
CA LYS A 19 -17.73 17.44 -8.44
C LYS A 19 -17.23 18.55 -9.37
N SER A 20 -16.32 19.40 -8.91
CA SER A 20 -15.48 20.16 -9.84
C SER A 20 -14.87 19.12 -10.76
N GLN A 21 -14.93 19.31 -12.08
CA GLN A 21 -14.37 18.36 -13.05
C GLN A 21 -12.89 18.13 -12.71
N ARG A 22 -12.59 17.06 -11.97
CA ARG A 22 -11.23 16.61 -11.70
C ARG A 22 -10.64 16.32 -13.07
N LYS A 23 -9.45 16.85 -13.34
CA LYS A 23 -8.69 16.45 -14.53
C LYS A 23 -8.53 14.93 -14.52
N PRO A 24 -8.56 14.25 -15.68
CA PRO A 24 -8.41 12.80 -15.75
C PRO A 24 -7.06 12.36 -15.14
N PRO A 25 -6.92 11.07 -14.79
CA PRO A 25 -5.63 10.50 -14.39
C PRO A 25 -4.54 10.81 -15.43
N ILE A 26 -3.28 10.83 -14.99
CA ILE A 26 -2.14 11.09 -15.88
C ILE A 26 -2.05 9.94 -16.90
N ASP A 27 -2.28 10.24 -18.16
CA ASP A 27 -2.20 9.28 -19.26
C ASP A 27 -0.78 9.20 -19.84
N LYS A 28 -0.59 8.30 -20.80
CA LYS A 28 0.72 8.04 -21.40
C LYS A 28 1.30 9.28 -22.10
N THR A 29 0.45 10.05 -22.78
CA THR A 29 0.87 11.27 -23.49
C THR A 29 1.39 12.32 -22.51
N GLU A 30 0.67 12.54 -21.41
CA GLU A 30 1.09 13.50 -20.39
C GLU A 30 2.35 13.02 -19.65
N TRP A 31 2.43 11.72 -19.33
CA TRP A 31 3.60 11.12 -18.70
C TRP A 31 4.86 11.27 -19.54
N ASP A 32 4.78 10.96 -20.84
CA ASP A 32 5.91 11.08 -21.76
C ASP A 32 6.36 12.54 -21.91
N GLY A 33 5.42 13.49 -21.82
CA GLY A 33 5.70 14.93 -21.79
C GLY A 33 6.43 15.42 -20.53
N PHE A 34 6.65 14.58 -19.52
CA PHE A 34 7.49 14.92 -18.36
C PHE A 34 8.98 14.71 -18.63
N PHE A 35 9.35 14.07 -19.74
CA PHE A 35 10.73 13.77 -20.10
C PHE A 35 11.16 14.51 -21.37
N ASP A 36 12.47 14.75 -21.51
CA ASP A 36 13.06 15.25 -22.74
C ASP A 36 13.38 14.13 -23.73
N GLU A 37 13.98 14.47 -24.87
CA GLU A 37 14.36 13.52 -25.93
C GLU A 37 15.39 12.46 -25.49
N ASN A 38 16.18 12.73 -24.45
CA ASN A 38 17.13 11.79 -23.87
C ASN A 38 16.51 10.95 -22.74
N GLY A 39 15.23 11.20 -22.42
CA GLY A 39 14.51 10.56 -21.33
C GLY A 39 14.87 11.10 -19.95
N LEU A 40 15.50 12.28 -19.85
CA LEU A 40 15.73 12.98 -18.58
C LEU A 40 14.49 13.79 -18.19
N LEU A 41 14.34 14.10 -16.90
CA LEU A 41 13.20 14.88 -16.41
C LEU A 41 13.21 16.32 -16.94
N ALA A 42 12.19 16.67 -17.73
CA ALA A 42 11.89 18.04 -18.14
C ALA A 42 11.02 18.78 -17.10
N LYS A 43 10.31 18.05 -16.23
CA LYS A 43 9.54 18.58 -15.10
C LYS A 43 10.15 18.14 -13.77
N SER A 44 10.02 18.96 -12.73
CA SER A 44 10.54 18.59 -11.41
C SER A 44 9.81 17.35 -10.86
N ARG A 45 10.53 16.51 -10.13
CA ARG A 45 9.93 15.38 -9.39
C ARG A 45 8.75 15.83 -8.52
N ASP A 46 8.89 16.99 -7.88
CA ASP A 46 7.86 17.57 -7.03
C ASP A 46 6.56 17.82 -7.78
N PHE A 47 6.64 18.44 -8.96
CA PHE A 47 5.50 18.68 -9.84
C PHE A 47 4.79 17.38 -10.23
N ILE A 48 5.56 16.36 -10.61
CA ILE A 48 5.01 15.05 -11.00
C ILE A 48 4.31 14.38 -9.81
N CYS A 49 4.97 14.35 -8.65
CA CYS A 49 4.41 13.75 -7.43
C CYS A 49 3.13 14.46 -6.96
N VAL A 50 3.04 15.79 -7.08
CA VAL A 50 1.80 16.53 -6.76
C VAL A 50 0.67 16.18 -7.74
N ASN A 51 0.96 16.07 -9.04
CA ASN A 51 -0.05 15.66 -10.01
C ASN A 51 -0.55 14.21 -9.76
N ILE A 52 0.34 13.29 -9.36
CA ILE A 52 -0.03 11.92 -8.97
C ILE A 52 -0.90 11.94 -7.71
N LEU A 53 -0.57 12.77 -6.70
CA LEU A 53 -1.42 12.96 -5.51
C LEU A 53 -2.84 13.39 -5.90
N GLU A 54 -2.97 14.39 -6.78
CA GLU A 54 -4.25 14.99 -7.13
C GLU A 54 -5.13 14.14 -8.05
N ARG A 55 -4.50 13.39 -8.98
CA ARG A 55 -5.20 12.79 -10.13
C ARG A 55 -4.99 11.29 -10.29
N GLY A 56 -3.95 10.72 -9.69
CA GLY A 56 -3.52 9.33 -9.90
C GLY A 56 -2.98 9.07 -11.31
N LEU A 57 -2.66 7.81 -11.58
CA LEU A 57 -2.12 7.35 -12.85
C LEU A 57 -3.14 6.53 -13.67
N HIS A 58 -3.10 6.68 -14.98
CA HIS A 58 -3.80 5.78 -15.89
C HIS A 58 -3.14 4.38 -15.87
N PRO A 59 -3.90 3.26 -15.98
CA PRO A 59 -3.36 1.90 -15.93
C PRO A 59 -2.15 1.65 -16.85
N PHE A 60 -2.17 2.16 -18.08
CA PHE A 60 -1.06 2.02 -19.05
C PHE A 60 0.26 2.72 -18.65
N VAL A 61 0.23 3.63 -17.68
CA VAL A 61 1.43 4.35 -17.21
C VAL A 61 1.95 3.75 -15.90
N ARG A 62 1.10 3.03 -15.18
CA ARG A 62 1.33 2.64 -13.78
C ARG A 62 2.65 1.90 -13.60
N THR A 63 2.90 0.88 -14.40
CA THR A 63 4.11 0.04 -14.29
C THR A 63 5.39 0.85 -14.48
N GLU A 64 5.40 1.76 -15.46
CA GLU A 64 6.56 2.62 -15.73
C GLU A 64 6.76 3.66 -14.61
N ALA A 65 5.70 4.37 -14.24
CA ALA A 65 5.76 5.37 -13.17
C ALA A 65 6.16 4.76 -11.82
N TRP A 66 5.69 3.54 -11.52
CA TRP A 66 6.04 2.83 -10.29
C TRP A 66 7.52 2.49 -10.23
N LYS A 67 8.19 2.27 -11.36
CA LYS A 67 9.65 2.10 -11.35
C LYS A 67 10.36 3.37 -10.85
N PHE A 68 9.89 4.56 -11.20
CA PHE A 68 10.43 5.81 -10.63
C PHE A 68 10.02 6.03 -9.17
N LEU A 69 8.75 5.81 -8.85
CA LEU A 69 8.19 6.03 -7.51
C LEU A 69 8.86 5.12 -6.46
N THR A 70 9.06 3.85 -6.78
CA THR A 70 9.73 2.89 -5.89
C THR A 70 11.25 3.09 -5.81
N GLY A 71 11.85 3.78 -6.78
CA GLY A 71 13.31 3.93 -6.89
C GLY A 71 14.00 2.81 -7.67
N TYR A 72 13.24 1.96 -8.37
CA TYR A 72 13.77 1.06 -9.39
C TYR A 72 14.57 1.86 -10.44
N TYR A 73 14.03 2.99 -10.89
CA TYR A 73 14.73 3.99 -11.68
C TYR A 73 15.12 5.19 -10.82
N SER A 74 16.30 5.74 -11.09
CA SER A 74 16.65 7.08 -10.60
C SER A 74 15.86 8.13 -11.39
N TRP A 75 15.32 9.13 -10.69
CA TRP A 75 14.71 10.31 -11.32
C TRP A 75 15.70 11.15 -12.14
N GLN A 76 17.01 10.89 -11.99
CA GLN A 76 18.08 11.55 -12.75
C GLN A 76 18.59 10.70 -13.92
N SER A 77 18.04 9.50 -14.12
CA SER A 77 18.49 8.60 -15.19
C SER A 77 17.96 9.03 -16.56
N SER A 78 18.78 8.83 -17.59
CA SER A 78 18.41 8.87 -19.01
C SER A 78 17.71 7.57 -19.44
N GLN A 79 17.16 7.54 -20.66
CA GLN A 79 16.55 6.33 -21.22
C GLN A 79 17.55 5.16 -21.35
N ASP A 80 18.77 5.42 -21.83
CA ASP A 80 19.80 4.39 -22.01
C ASP A 80 20.28 3.80 -20.67
N GLU A 81 20.40 4.63 -19.65
CA GLU A 81 20.69 4.16 -18.29
C GLU A 81 19.57 3.27 -17.75
N ARG A 82 18.30 3.61 -18.02
CA ARG A 82 17.15 2.78 -17.61
C ARG A 82 17.15 1.42 -18.32
N LEU A 83 17.48 1.36 -19.61
CA LEU A 83 17.63 0.10 -20.34
C LEU A 83 18.75 -0.78 -19.73
N THR A 84 19.85 -0.15 -19.32
CA THR A 84 20.96 -0.84 -18.62
C THR A 84 20.53 -1.35 -17.25
N VAL A 85 19.75 -0.56 -16.49
CA VAL A 85 19.18 -0.96 -15.20
C VAL A 85 18.25 -2.16 -15.38
N ASP A 86 17.32 -2.13 -16.35
CA ASP A 86 16.41 -3.24 -16.62
C ASP A 86 17.17 -4.53 -16.96
N SER A 87 18.16 -4.45 -17.85
CA SER A 87 19.03 -5.58 -18.22
C SER A 87 19.77 -6.16 -17.01
N THR A 88 20.32 -5.28 -16.17
CA THR A 88 21.05 -5.67 -14.95
C THR A 88 20.12 -6.33 -13.94
N ARG A 89 18.94 -5.75 -13.70
CA ARG A 89 17.94 -6.27 -12.75
C ARG A 89 17.39 -7.61 -13.20
N ARG A 90 17.18 -7.82 -14.50
CA ARG A 90 16.80 -9.10 -15.08
C ARG A 90 17.86 -10.18 -14.82
N LYS A 91 19.13 -9.91 -15.17
CA LYS A 91 20.25 -10.83 -14.93
C LYS A 91 20.42 -11.15 -13.44
N ASN A 92 20.28 -10.16 -12.56
CA ASN A 92 20.37 -10.36 -11.12
C ASN A 92 19.22 -11.25 -10.61
N TYR A 93 18.00 -11.05 -11.08
CA TYR A 93 16.88 -11.92 -10.73
C TYR A 93 17.07 -13.36 -11.21
N GLU A 94 17.57 -13.55 -12.43
CA GLU A 94 17.92 -14.87 -12.97
C GLU A 94 18.99 -15.55 -12.11
N ALA A 95 20.05 -14.83 -11.73
CA ALA A 95 21.08 -15.34 -10.84
C ALA A 95 20.53 -15.71 -9.45
N LEU A 96 19.62 -14.93 -8.89
CA LEU A 96 18.92 -15.26 -7.64
C LEU A 96 18.08 -16.53 -7.78
N CYS A 97 17.38 -16.71 -8.91
CA CYS A 97 16.62 -17.92 -9.18
C CYS A 97 17.54 -19.16 -9.23
N GLU A 98 18.68 -19.07 -9.91
CA GLU A 98 19.64 -20.17 -10.02
C GLU A 98 20.31 -20.46 -8.67
N MET A 99 20.64 -19.43 -7.89
CA MET A 99 21.13 -19.59 -6.52
C MET A 99 20.10 -20.33 -5.67
N TYR A 100 18.84 -19.86 -5.67
CA TYR A 100 17.76 -20.44 -4.88
C TYR A 100 17.56 -21.92 -5.21
N LYS A 101 17.51 -22.30 -6.50
CA LYS A 101 17.41 -23.69 -6.94
C LYS A 101 18.50 -24.58 -6.34
N LYS A 102 19.75 -24.07 -6.23
CA LYS A 102 20.89 -24.84 -5.70
C LYS A 102 20.83 -25.00 -4.18
N ILE A 103 20.39 -23.97 -3.45
CA ILE A 103 20.35 -24.00 -1.99
C ILE A 103 19.05 -24.57 -1.42
N GLN A 104 17.98 -24.62 -2.22
CA GLN A 104 16.67 -25.11 -1.77
C GLN A 104 16.73 -26.48 -1.07
N PRO A 105 17.43 -27.51 -1.59
CA PRO A 105 17.50 -28.80 -0.89
C PRO A 105 18.19 -28.71 0.49
N LEU A 106 19.14 -27.78 0.64
CA LEU A 106 19.80 -27.54 1.94
C LEU A 106 18.86 -26.83 2.90
N LEU A 107 18.10 -25.85 2.42
CA LEU A 107 17.09 -25.14 3.22
C LEU A 107 15.99 -26.09 3.72
N GLU A 108 15.48 -26.96 2.84
CA GLU A 108 14.46 -27.95 3.17
C GLU A 108 14.91 -28.96 4.24
N ASN A 109 16.19 -29.37 4.19
CA ASN A 109 16.73 -30.37 5.12
C ASN A 109 17.23 -29.79 6.44
N LEU A 110 17.79 -28.58 6.44
CA LEU A 110 18.51 -28.01 7.59
C LEU A 110 17.72 -26.93 8.33
N HIS A 111 16.72 -26.29 7.71
CA HIS A 111 16.05 -25.12 8.28
C HIS A 111 14.55 -25.35 8.45
N ARG A 112 14.13 -25.76 9.66
CA ARG A 112 12.71 -25.95 10.00
C ARG A 112 11.85 -24.71 9.68
N ASN A 113 12.35 -23.51 10.00
CA ASN A 113 11.66 -22.24 9.74
C ASN A 113 11.38 -22.02 8.25
N PHE A 114 12.25 -22.50 7.36
CA PHE A 114 12.02 -22.41 5.91
C PHE A 114 10.82 -23.27 5.48
N MET A 115 10.73 -24.50 5.98
CA MET A 115 9.61 -25.39 5.67
C MET A 115 8.28 -24.85 6.21
N GLU A 116 8.27 -24.34 7.44
CA GLU A 116 7.09 -23.69 8.04
C GLU A 116 6.65 -22.47 7.23
N THR A 117 7.61 -21.62 6.82
CA THR A 117 7.34 -20.45 5.99
C THR A 117 6.79 -20.84 4.62
N ARG A 118 7.40 -21.82 3.95
CA ARG A 118 6.93 -22.32 2.65
C ARG A 118 5.53 -22.89 2.73
N ASN A 119 5.23 -23.68 3.77
CA ASN A 119 3.89 -24.23 3.98
C ASN A 119 2.86 -23.11 4.21
N THR A 120 3.24 -22.07 4.96
CA THR A 120 2.38 -20.90 5.19
C THR A 120 2.12 -20.15 3.88
N ILE A 121 3.15 -19.89 3.08
CA ILE A 121 3.02 -19.27 1.75
C ILE A 121 2.09 -20.09 0.86
N ALA A 122 2.29 -21.41 0.79
CA ALA A 122 1.48 -22.30 -0.03
C ALA A 122 0.01 -22.29 0.40
N TYR A 123 -0.24 -22.37 1.72
CA TYR A 123 -1.58 -22.32 2.29
C TYR A 123 -2.30 -20.99 2.02
N ASP A 124 -1.59 -19.88 2.09
CA ASP A 124 -2.12 -18.55 1.79
C ASP A 124 -2.44 -18.38 0.30
N ILE A 125 -1.54 -18.79 -0.59
CA ILE A 125 -1.74 -18.73 -2.05
C ILE A 125 -2.96 -19.55 -2.48
N GLN A 126 -3.21 -20.70 -1.84
CA GLN A 126 -4.37 -21.53 -2.17
C GLN A 126 -5.72 -20.79 -2.01
N LYS A 127 -5.78 -19.79 -1.11
CA LYS A 127 -6.98 -18.99 -0.86
C LYS A 127 -7.22 -17.91 -1.92
N LEU A 128 -6.23 -17.63 -2.78
CA LEU A 128 -6.38 -16.65 -3.85
C LEU A 128 -7.27 -17.18 -4.97
N TYR A 129 -8.16 -16.32 -5.47
CA TYR A 129 -8.86 -16.54 -6.72
C TYR A 129 -7.88 -16.32 -7.87
N ASP A 130 -7.60 -17.38 -8.63
CA ASP A 130 -6.65 -17.39 -9.74
C ASP A 130 -7.32 -17.27 -11.11
N LYS A 131 -8.66 -17.17 -11.15
CA LYS A 131 -9.43 -17.08 -12.38
C LYS A 131 -10.43 -15.93 -12.34
N ASP A 132 -10.64 -15.31 -13.49
CA ASP A 132 -11.72 -14.33 -13.69
C ASP A 132 -13.10 -15.04 -13.75
N PRO A 133 -14.22 -14.29 -13.78
CA PRO A 133 -15.56 -14.88 -13.91
C PRO A 133 -15.79 -15.70 -15.19
N LEU A 134 -14.94 -15.52 -16.21
CA LEU A 134 -14.97 -16.26 -17.48
C LEU A 134 -14.10 -17.53 -17.43
N GLY A 135 -13.37 -17.75 -16.34
CA GLY A 135 -12.49 -18.90 -16.14
C GLY A 135 -11.08 -18.71 -16.70
N ASN A 136 -10.72 -17.53 -17.21
CA ASN A 136 -9.37 -17.24 -17.67
C ASN A 136 -8.44 -17.13 -16.46
N VAL A 137 -7.22 -17.67 -16.60
CA VAL A 137 -6.19 -17.54 -15.56
C VAL A 137 -5.85 -16.08 -15.40
N LEU A 138 -6.17 -15.54 -14.23
CA LEU A 138 -5.90 -14.16 -13.85
C LEU A 138 -4.49 -14.05 -13.24
N ILE A 139 -4.08 -15.05 -12.45
CA ILE A 139 -2.82 -15.05 -11.69
C ILE A 139 -2.14 -16.42 -11.75
N ASP A 140 -0.83 -16.43 -11.96
CA ASP A 140 0.01 -17.61 -11.84
C ASP A 140 0.49 -17.79 -10.38
N LYS A 141 -0.16 -18.73 -9.69
CA LYS A 141 0.14 -19.09 -8.30
C LYS A 141 1.56 -19.61 -8.10
N LYS A 142 2.15 -20.30 -9.09
CA LYS A 142 3.52 -20.81 -8.99
C LYS A 142 4.54 -19.67 -9.06
N ARG A 143 4.26 -18.67 -9.89
CA ARG A 143 5.08 -17.43 -9.93
C ARG A 143 4.99 -16.66 -8.61
N LEU A 144 3.81 -16.54 -8.01
CA LEU A 144 3.67 -15.92 -6.68
C LEU A 144 4.50 -16.64 -5.61
N GLU A 145 4.37 -17.96 -5.54
CA GLU A 145 5.13 -18.78 -4.59
C GLU A 145 6.64 -18.56 -4.75
N LYS A 146 7.13 -18.61 -6.00
CA LYS A 146 8.53 -18.36 -6.33
C LYS A 146 9.00 -16.98 -5.87
N ILE A 147 8.24 -15.92 -6.15
CA ILE A 147 8.60 -14.54 -5.79
C ILE A 147 8.63 -14.36 -4.26
N LEU A 148 7.65 -14.91 -3.54
CA LEU A 148 7.59 -14.84 -2.08
C LEU A 148 8.73 -15.61 -1.41
N LEU A 149 9.05 -16.81 -1.89
CA LEU A 149 10.17 -17.60 -1.38
C LEU A 149 11.51 -16.91 -1.65
N LEU A 150 11.70 -16.35 -2.85
CA LEU A 150 12.89 -15.54 -3.16
C LEU A 150 12.98 -14.32 -2.25
N SER A 151 11.87 -13.61 -2.02
CA SER A 151 11.82 -12.46 -1.10
C SER A 151 12.24 -12.87 0.31
N TYR A 152 11.72 -13.98 0.83
CA TYR A 152 12.06 -14.51 2.16
C TYR A 152 13.54 -14.86 2.26
N VAL A 153 14.11 -15.53 1.25
CA VAL A 153 15.52 -15.93 1.24
C VAL A 153 16.45 -14.72 1.10
N CYS A 154 16.07 -13.70 0.33
CA CYS A 154 16.90 -12.52 0.08
C CYS A 154 16.85 -11.48 1.21
N ASN A 155 15.79 -11.48 2.03
CA ASN A 155 15.58 -10.49 3.08
C ASN A 155 15.46 -11.16 4.46
N THR A 156 16.60 -11.42 5.10
CA THR A 156 16.63 -12.06 6.43
C THR A 156 16.02 -11.22 7.55
N GLN A 157 15.80 -9.92 7.32
CA GLN A 157 15.17 -9.00 8.28
C GLN A 157 13.64 -8.98 8.15
N ALA A 158 13.11 -9.34 6.98
CA ALA A 158 11.68 -9.42 6.72
C ALA A 158 11.25 -10.89 6.67
N GLU A 159 10.73 -11.40 7.79
CA GLU A 159 10.01 -12.66 7.78
C GLU A 159 8.80 -12.59 6.84
N TYR A 160 8.34 -13.74 6.34
CA TYR A 160 7.08 -13.78 5.61
C TYR A 160 5.95 -13.31 6.51
N GLN A 161 5.27 -12.26 6.07
CA GLN A 161 4.11 -11.69 6.73
C GLN A 161 2.85 -12.11 6.00
N GLN A 162 1.84 -12.59 6.75
CA GLN A 162 0.55 -12.93 6.17
C GLN A 162 -0.04 -11.72 5.42
N GLY A 163 -0.49 -11.99 4.19
CA GLY A 163 -1.02 -10.98 3.26
C GLY A 163 -0.01 -10.49 2.22
N PHE A 164 1.29 -10.83 2.32
CA PHE A 164 2.25 -10.55 1.24
C PHE A 164 1.87 -11.26 -0.07
N HIS A 165 1.22 -12.43 -0.01
CA HIS A 165 0.67 -13.09 -1.20
C HIS A 165 -0.38 -12.24 -1.93
N GLU A 166 -1.23 -11.53 -1.19
CA GLU A 166 -2.21 -10.58 -1.75
C GLU A 166 -1.49 -9.36 -2.35
N MET A 167 -0.44 -8.87 -1.70
CA MET A 167 0.34 -7.74 -2.23
C MET A 167 1.09 -8.11 -3.52
N VAL A 168 1.80 -9.24 -3.54
CA VAL A 168 2.55 -9.70 -4.74
C VAL A 168 1.60 -10.02 -5.89
N MET A 169 0.38 -10.49 -5.60
CA MET A 169 -0.69 -10.62 -6.61
C MET A 169 -0.96 -9.29 -7.34
N LEU A 170 -1.09 -8.18 -6.60
CA LEU A 170 -1.29 -6.86 -7.20
C LEU A 170 -0.09 -6.41 -8.05
N PHE A 171 1.14 -6.76 -7.67
CA PHE A 171 2.31 -6.50 -8.53
C PHE A 171 2.32 -7.39 -9.79
N GLN A 172 1.86 -8.64 -9.71
CA GLN A 172 1.79 -9.55 -10.86
C GLN A 172 0.72 -9.11 -11.87
N LEU A 173 -0.39 -8.54 -11.38
CA LEU A 173 -1.44 -7.99 -12.24
C LEU A 173 -1.01 -6.70 -12.96
N MET A 174 -0.01 -5.99 -12.42
CA MET A 174 0.49 -4.74 -12.98
C MET A 174 1.72 -4.93 -13.87
N ALA A 175 2.66 -5.81 -13.49
CA ALA A 175 3.91 -6.02 -14.19
C ALA A 175 3.89 -7.32 -15.01
N GLU A 176 4.37 -7.24 -16.26
CA GLU A 176 4.33 -8.37 -17.20
C GLU A 176 5.35 -9.46 -16.88
N HIS A 177 6.50 -9.08 -16.31
CA HIS A 177 7.61 -10.00 -16.09
C HIS A 177 7.92 -10.22 -14.61
N ASP A 178 8.24 -11.48 -14.26
CA ASP A 178 8.53 -11.89 -12.89
C ASP A 178 9.65 -11.06 -12.21
N HIS A 179 10.68 -10.68 -12.97
CA HIS A 179 11.78 -9.88 -12.44
C HIS A 179 11.32 -8.48 -12.04
N GLU A 180 10.40 -7.88 -12.80
CA GLU A 180 9.81 -6.59 -12.47
C GLU A 180 8.90 -6.70 -11.26
N THR A 181 8.02 -7.71 -11.22
CA THR A 181 7.19 -8.00 -10.04
C THR A 181 8.03 -8.15 -8.78
N PHE A 182 9.11 -8.95 -8.84
CA PHE A 182 10.01 -9.17 -7.72
C PHE A 182 10.66 -7.86 -7.25
N TRP A 183 11.30 -7.11 -8.15
CA TRP A 183 12.02 -5.90 -7.76
C TRP A 183 11.10 -4.77 -7.33
N LEU A 184 9.97 -4.56 -8.00
CA LEU A 184 8.97 -3.57 -7.59
C LEU A 184 8.45 -3.89 -6.18
N PHE A 185 8.18 -5.17 -5.89
CA PHE A 185 7.78 -5.58 -4.54
C PHE A 185 8.89 -5.33 -3.51
N GLN A 186 10.14 -5.72 -3.80
CA GLN A 186 11.27 -5.47 -2.88
C GLN A 186 11.45 -3.97 -2.60
N PHE A 187 11.44 -3.14 -3.64
CA PHE A 187 11.57 -1.70 -3.48
C PHE A 187 10.37 -1.08 -2.77
N PHE A 188 9.16 -1.57 -3.03
CA PHE A 188 7.97 -1.10 -2.31
C PHE A 188 8.08 -1.29 -0.80
N LEU A 189 8.53 -2.48 -0.36
CA LEU A 189 8.76 -2.77 1.06
C LEU A 189 9.82 -1.86 1.69
N GLN A 190 10.81 -1.43 0.91
CA GLN A 190 11.90 -0.56 1.36
C GLN A 190 11.59 0.94 1.26
N LYS A 191 10.69 1.34 0.35
CA LYS A 191 10.48 2.73 -0.03
C LYS A 191 9.67 3.52 0.99
N THR A 192 8.75 2.86 1.68
CA THR A 192 7.86 3.49 2.65
C THR A 192 8.62 3.75 3.95
N GLU A 193 8.78 5.02 4.32
CA GLU A 193 9.26 5.39 5.66
C GLU A 193 8.28 4.83 6.69
N ASN A 194 8.80 4.21 7.76
CA ASN A 194 8.00 3.42 8.68
C ASN A 194 7.15 2.36 7.93
N SER A 195 7.85 1.56 7.12
CA SER A 195 7.37 0.46 6.24
C SER A 195 6.20 -0.39 6.76
N CYS A 196 5.47 -1.00 5.82
CA CYS A 196 4.41 -1.99 6.07
C CYS A 196 4.91 -3.34 6.65
N VAL A 197 6.23 -3.51 6.84
CA VAL A 197 6.81 -4.67 7.52
C VAL A 197 6.64 -4.52 9.03
N ILE A 198 5.97 -5.48 9.68
CA ILE A 198 5.62 -5.44 11.12
C ILE A 198 6.83 -5.10 12.01
N LYS A 199 7.97 -5.74 11.77
CA LYS A 199 9.19 -5.58 12.59
C LYS A 199 9.93 -4.25 12.38
N ILE A 200 9.52 -3.45 11.39
CA ILE A 200 10.23 -2.22 11.00
C ILE A 200 9.42 -0.98 11.37
N GLY A 201 8.22 -0.83 10.81
CA GLY A 201 7.51 0.45 10.83
C GLY A 201 6.13 0.45 11.49
N VAL A 202 5.46 -0.71 11.53
CA VAL A 202 4.04 -0.80 11.93
C VAL A 202 3.81 -0.32 13.37
N GLY A 203 4.68 -0.71 14.32
CA GLY A 203 4.56 -0.24 15.71
C GLY A 203 4.65 1.29 15.82
N LYS A 204 5.62 1.91 15.14
CA LYS A 204 5.78 3.37 15.15
C LYS A 204 4.57 4.08 14.53
N ASN A 205 4.01 3.55 13.44
CA ASN A 205 2.79 4.11 12.84
C ASN A 205 1.60 4.09 13.82
N LEU A 206 1.44 3.02 14.61
CA LEU A 206 0.37 2.89 15.60
C LEU A 206 0.55 3.86 16.78
N ASP A 207 1.78 4.01 17.27
CA ASP A 207 2.09 4.95 18.37
C ASP A 207 1.81 6.40 17.95
N VAL A 208 2.21 6.75 16.73
CA VAL A 208 1.93 8.08 16.17
C VAL A 208 0.44 8.27 15.89
N LEU A 209 -0.27 7.23 15.45
CA LEU A 209 -1.73 7.27 15.29
C LEU A 209 -2.42 7.58 16.62
N SER A 210 -2.04 6.92 17.71
CA SER A 210 -2.57 7.24 19.05
C SER A 210 -2.30 8.70 19.44
N THR A 211 -1.05 9.16 19.24
CA THR A 211 -0.65 10.55 19.53
C THR A 211 -1.44 11.56 18.70
N LEU A 212 -1.73 11.24 17.44
CA LEU A 212 -2.51 12.07 16.54
C LEU A 212 -3.98 12.16 16.99
N ILE A 213 -4.58 11.04 17.40
CA ILE A 213 -5.96 11.01 17.91
C ILE A 213 -6.04 11.82 19.21
N ASP A 214 -5.08 11.67 20.11
CA ASP A 214 -5.00 12.45 21.36
C ASP A 214 -5.00 13.96 21.10
N PHE A 215 -4.29 14.39 20.07
CA PHE A 215 -4.16 15.80 19.72
C PHE A 215 -5.39 16.36 18.99
N LEU A 216 -5.91 15.64 17.98
CA LEU A 216 -6.99 16.14 17.13
C LEU A 216 -8.38 15.86 17.70
N ASP A 217 -8.54 14.81 18.51
CA ASP A 217 -9.84 14.33 18.97
C ASP A 217 -9.77 13.76 20.40
N PRO A 218 -9.55 14.61 21.42
CA PRO A 218 -9.37 14.16 22.82
C PRO A 218 -10.54 13.34 23.37
N VAL A 219 -11.77 13.61 22.89
CA VAL A 219 -12.97 12.87 23.29
C VAL A 219 -12.91 11.43 22.79
N PHE A 220 -12.55 11.23 21.52
CA PHE A 220 -12.41 9.90 20.96
C PHE A 220 -11.22 9.15 21.57
N ALA A 221 -10.10 9.83 21.75
CA ALA A 221 -8.93 9.31 22.46
C ALA A 221 -9.28 8.75 23.85
N GLU A 222 -10.04 9.49 24.65
CA GLU A 222 -10.44 9.05 25.99
C GLU A 222 -11.31 7.81 25.94
N HIS A 223 -12.26 7.75 25.00
CA HIS A 223 -13.07 6.55 24.78
C HIS A 223 -12.19 5.34 24.42
N LEU A 224 -11.25 5.49 23.49
CA LEU A 224 -10.35 4.41 23.07
C LEU A 224 -9.49 3.91 24.23
N ARG A 225 -8.95 4.80 25.08
CA ARG A 225 -8.19 4.41 26.29
C ARG A 225 -9.05 3.65 27.29
N GLY A 226 -10.29 4.10 27.50
CA GLY A 226 -11.21 3.50 28.47
C GLY A 226 -11.66 2.07 28.15
N LYS A 227 -11.41 1.58 26.92
CA LYS A 227 -11.80 0.21 26.48
C LYS A 227 -10.66 -0.81 26.53
N GLY A 228 -9.51 -0.43 27.08
CA GLY A 228 -8.35 -1.30 27.27
C GLY A 228 -7.16 -0.91 26.39
N ALA A 229 -5.99 -1.47 26.70
CA ALA A 229 -4.68 -1.01 26.21
C ALA A 229 -4.37 -1.31 24.72
N GLY A 230 -5.36 -1.62 23.87
CA GLY A 230 -5.08 -2.20 22.55
C GLY A 230 -6.07 -1.91 21.42
N ALA A 231 -7.00 -0.95 21.57
CA ALA A 231 -7.96 -0.64 20.50
C ALA A 231 -7.26 -0.15 19.22
N VAL A 232 -6.34 0.83 19.33
CA VAL A 232 -5.57 1.33 18.18
C VAL A 232 -4.58 0.26 17.69
N GLN A 233 -3.92 -0.45 18.61
CA GLN A 233 -2.87 -1.44 18.32
C GLN A 233 -3.43 -2.64 17.55
N SER A 234 -4.70 -2.98 17.75
CA SER A 234 -5.42 -3.99 16.97
C SER A 234 -5.59 -3.63 15.49
N LEU A 235 -5.36 -2.36 15.11
CA LEU A 235 -5.44 -1.87 13.73
C LEU A 235 -4.15 -2.09 12.93
N PHE A 236 -3.16 -2.78 13.49
CA PHE A 236 -1.92 -3.14 12.78
C PHE A 236 -2.13 -3.72 11.36
N PRO A 237 -3.19 -4.51 11.04
CA PRO A 237 -3.38 -5.05 9.70
C PRO A 237 -3.56 -3.99 8.61
N TRP A 238 -4.06 -2.79 8.97
CA TRP A 238 -4.16 -1.67 8.03
C TRP A 238 -2.79 -1.25 7.51
N PHE A 239 -1.81 -1.10 8.40
CA PHE A 239 -0.45 -0.73 8.02
C PHE A 239 0.29 -1.88 7.34
N CYS A 240 0.08 -3.12 7.81
CA CYS A 240 0.71 -4.32 7.24
C CYS A 240 0.44 -4.52 5.75
N LEU A 241 -0.74 -4.10 5.30
CA LEU A 241 -1.24 -4.34 3.96
C LEU A 241 -1.49 -3.05 3.19
N CYS A 242 -0.93 -1.93 3.66
CA CYS A 242 -1.11 -0.60 3.07
C CYS A 242 -2.58 -0.32 2.72
N PHE A 243 -3.48 -0.63 3.67
CA PHE A 243 -4.93 -0.43 3.59
C PHE A 243 -5.65 -1.19 2.47
N GLN A 244 -5.01 -2.17 1.80
CA GLN A 244 -5.61 -2.83 0.64
C GLN A 244 -7.02 -3.41 0.88
N ARG A 245 -7.29 -3.89 2.10
CA ARG A 245 -8.56 -4.52 2.48
C ARG A 245 -9.71 -3.53 2.67
N ALA A 246 -9.45 -2.23 2.66
CA ALA A 246 -10.48 -1.20 2.71
C ALA A 246 -11.19 -1.01 1.35
N PHE A 247 -10.64 -1.57 0.27
CA PHE A 247 -11.07 -1.33 -1.10
C PHE A 247 -11.64 -2.58 -1.76
N LYS A 248 -12.66 -2.43 -2.61
CA LYS A 248 -13.17 -3.53 -3.44
C LYS A 248 -12.44 -3.66 -4.79
N SER A 249 -11.92 -2.56 -5.32
CA SER A 249 -11.23 -2.52 -6.61
C SER A 249 -9.72 -2.51 -6.43
N PHE A 250 -9.00 -3.22 -7.30
CA PHE A 250 -7.53 -3.14 -7.36
C PHE A 250 -7.05 -1.74 -7.77
N ASP A 251 -7.83 -1.02 -8.59
CA ASP A 251 -7.49 0.35 -8.98
C ASP A 251 -7.49 1.31 -7.80
N ASP A 252 -8.40 1.15 -6.83
CA ASP A 252 -8.41 1.95 -5.61
C ASP A 252 -7.18 1.64 -4.72
N VAL A 253 -6.78 0.37 -4.64
CA VAL A 253 -5.56 -0.02 -3.92
C VAL A 253 -4.32 0.62 -4.56
N TRP A 254 -4.16 0.46 -5.87
CA TRP A 254 -3.05 1.07 -6.60
C TRP A 254 -3.07 2.59 -6.50
N ARG A 255 -4.25 3.21 -6.58
CA ARG A 255 -4.42 4.66 -6.45
C ARG A 255 -3.92 5.19 -5.11
N LEU A 256 -4.21 4.50 -4.00
CA LEU A 256 -3.67 4.86 -2.70
C LEU A 256 -2.16 4.63 -2.63
N TRP A 257 -1.68 3.49 -3.12
CA TRP A 257 -0.24 3.15 -3.07
C TRP A 257 0.61 4.11 -3.89
N GLU A 258 0.10 4.60 -5.03
CA GLU A 258 0.71 5.68 -5.82
C GLU A 258 0.99 6.90 -4.93
N VAL A 259 0.01 7.35 -4.15
CA VAL A 259 0.15 8.48 -3.23
C VAL A 259 1.18 8.19 -2.14
N LEU A 260 1.09 7.02 -1.50
CA LEU A 260 2.03 6.64 -0.44
C LEU A 260 3.49 6.65 -0.97
N LEU A 261 3.71 6.18 -2.20
CA LEU A 261 5.03 6.18 -2.81
C LEU A 261 5.54 7.58 -3.23
N THR A 262 4.63 8.54 -3.47
CA THR A 262 5.05 9.93 -3.77
C THR A 262 5.70 10.62 -2.58
N GLY A 263 5.33 10.24 -1.34
CA GLY A 263 5.68 10.96 -0.13
C GLY A 263 5.02 12.34 -0.04
N LYS A 264 3.87 12.51 -0.69
CA LYS A 264 3.04 13.73 -0.67
C LYS A 264 1.70 13.48 0.02
N PRO A 265 1.11 14.49 0.70
CA PRO A 265 1.70 15.80 1.00
C PRO A 265 2.83 15.74 2.05
N CYS A 266 2.94 14.64 2.78
CA CYS A 266 4.00 14.34 3.75
C CYS A 266 4.53 12.91 3.57
N ARG A 267 5.71 12.62 4.12
CA ARG A 267 6.36 11.30 3.94
C ARG A 267 5.60 10.15 4.59
N ASN A 268 5.01 10.37 5.76
CA ASN A 268 4.29 9.36 6.53
C ASN A 268 2.76 9.48 6.40
N PHE A 269 2.28 9.68 5.18
CA PHE A 269 0.86 9.90 4.88
C PHE A 269 -0.06 8.75 5.35
N GLN A 270 0.46 7.53 5.49
CA GLN A 270 -0.28 6.35 5.96
C GLN A 270 -1.00 6.57 7.30
N VAL A 271 -0.42 7.35 8.23
CA VAL A 271 -1.06 7.57 9.54
C VAL A 271 -2.27 8.49 9.41
N LEU A 272 -2.24 9.45 8.48
CA LEU A 272 -3.38 10.33 8.19
C LEU A 272 -4.51 9.57 7.50
N VAL A 273 -4.17 8.59 6.66
CA VAL A 273 -5.13 7.65 6.06
C VAL A 273 -5.83 6.84 7.15
N ALA A 274 -5.07 6.25 8.08
CA ALA A 274 -5.63 5.50 9.20
C ALA A 274 -6.53 6.35 10.11
N TYR A 275 -6.10 7.56 10.45
CA TYR A 275 -6.92 8.50 11.22
C TYR A 275 -8.22 8.85 10.48
N SER A 276 -8.15 9.10 9.17
CA SER A 276 -9.32 9.41 8.34
C SER A 276 -10.32 8.25 8.33
N MET A 277 -9.85 7.00 8.24
CA MET A 277 -10.71 5.81 8.36
C MET A 277 -11.37 5.71 9.74
N LEU A 278 -10.63 5.99 10.82
CA LEU A 278 -11.19 5.99 12.18
C LEU A 278 -12.29 7.04 12.35
N GLN A 279 -12.13 8.22 11.73
CA GLN A 279 -13.17 9.25 11.76
C GLN A 279 -14.48 8.79 11.09
N MET A 280 -14.43 7.84 10.16
CA MET A 280 -15.64 7.28 9.51
C MET A 280 -16.49 6.43 10.46
N VAL A 281 -15.87 5.78 11.46
CA VAL A 281 -16.58 4.96 12.46
C VAL A 281 -16.79 5.66 13.80
N ARG A 282 -16.15 6.82 13.99
CA ARG A 282 -16.13 7.57 15.26
C ARG A 282 -17.51 7.78 15.86
N GLU A 283 -18.45 8.29 15.08
CA GLU A 283 -19.80 8.62 15.58
C GLU A 283 -20.50 7.39 16.12
N GLN A 284 -20.45 6.28 15.37
CA GLN A 284 -21.03 5.01 15.77
C GLN A 284 -20.35 4.46 17.03
N VAL A 285 -19.01 4.46 17.07
CA VAL A 285 -18.22 3.97 18.20
C VAL A 285 -18.57 4.68 19.49
N LEU A 286 -18.71 6.01 19.44
CA LEU A 286 -19.03 6.83 20.61
C LEU A 286 -20.49 6.65 21.05
N GLN A 287 -21.44 6.67 20.12
CA GLN A 287 -22.87 6.52 20.41
C GLN A 287 -23.18 5.16 21.04
N GLU A 288 -22.58 4.09 20.53
CA GLU A 288 -22.80 2.72 21.03
C GLU A 288 -21.87 2.36 22.19
N SER A 289 -20.97 3.26 22.60
CA SER A 289 -19.92 3.02 23.59
C SER A 289 -19.15 1.70 23.37
N MET A 290 -18.78 1.42 22.12
CA MET A 290 -18.25 0.12 21.68
C MET A 290 -17.04 -0.33 22.50
N THR A 291 -16.92 -1.65 22.70
CA THR A 291 -15.71 -2.29 23.25
C THR A 291 -14.59 -2.33 22.21
N SER A 292 -13.37 -2.69 22.63
CA SER A 292 -12.23 -2.86 21.70
C SER A 292 -12.56 -3.81 20.53
N ASP A 293 -13.25 -4.93 20.79
CA ASP A 293 -13.67 -5.86 19.75
C ASP A 293 -14.73 -5.26 18.82
N GLY A 294 -15.67 -4.47 19.37
CA GLY A 294 -16.69 -3.76 18.59
C GLY A 294 -16.08 -2.71 17.67
N ILE A 295 -15.08 -1.97 18.15
CA ILE A 295 -14.33 -0.99 17.36
C ILE A 295 -13.58 -1.67 16.22
N LEU A 296 -12.87 -2.77 16.52
CA LEU A 296 -12.17 -3.55 15.51
C LEU A 296 -13.15 -4.09 14.44
N LEU A 297 -14.32 -4.57 14.85
CA LEU A 297 -15.36 -5.02 13.94
C LEU A 297 -15.89 -3.89 13.06
N ALA A 298 -16.20 -2.72 13.65
CA ALA A 298 -16.63 -1.54 12.90
C ALA A 298 -15.57 -1.11 11.88
N CYS A 299 -14.30 -1.10 12.27
CA CYS A 299 -13.16 -0.82 11.41
C CYS A 299 -13.01 -1.84 10.27
N ASN A 300 -13.18 -3.14 10.56
CA ASN A 300 -13.13 -4.20 9.56
C ASN A 300 -14.32 -4.17 8.58
N ASN A 301 -15.42 -3.54 8.97
CA ASN A 301 -16.58 -3.32 8.11
C ASN A 301 -16.44 -2.09 7.20
N LEU A 302 -15.37 -1.29 7.34
CA LEU A 302 -14.98 -0.27 6.38
C LEU A 302 -14.42 -0.93 5.11
N ILE A 303 -15.31 -1.54 4.34
CA ILE A 303 -15.03 -2.08 3.01
C ILE A 303 -15.64 -1.14 1.97
N ASP A 304 -15.13 -1.19 0.74
CA ASP A 304 -15.67 -0.41 -0.39
C ASP A 304 -15.47 1.11 -0.28
N LEU A 305 -14.33 1.51 0.31
CA LEU A 305 -13.95 2.92 0.28
C LEU A 305 -13.59 3.34 -1.15
N ASP A 306 -13.83 4.62 -1.45
CA ASP A 306 -13.30 5.27 -2.65
C ASP A 306 -11.93 5.86 -2.30
N ALA A 307 -10.88 5.46 -3.03
CA ALA A 307 -9.51 5.88 -2.69
C ALA A 307 -9.34 7.39 -2.76
N ASP A 308 -9.95 8.03 -3.76
CA ASP A 308 -9.87 9.46 -4.00
C ASP A 308 -10.55 10.27 -2.88
N VAL A 309 -11.68 9.79 -2.37
CA VAL A 309 -12.36 10.36 -1.18
C VAL A 309 -11.47 10.22 0.06
N LEU A 310 -10.90 9.03 0.28
CA LEU A 310 -10.06 8.78 1.45
C LEU A 310 -8.77 9.61 1.42
N ILE A 311 -8.09 9.69 0.27
CA ILE A 311 -6.91 10.54 0.06
C ILE A 311 -7.26 12.01 0.33
N SER A 312 -8.41 12.47 -0.16
CA SER A 312 -8.86 13.86 0.05
C SER A 312 -9.11 14.15 1.53
N ALA A 313 -9.77 13.24 2.25
CA ALA A 313 -9.97 13.36 3.69
C ALA A 313 -8.63 13.43 4.46
N ALA A 314 -7.69 12.55 4.14
CA ALA A 314 -6.36 12.56 4.77
C ALA A 314 -5.55 13.82 4.43
N CYS A 315 -5.69 14.38 3.22
CA CYS A 315 -5.10 15.67 2.87
C CYS A 315 -5.70 16.84 3.67
N LEU A 316 -7.00 16.81 3.97
CA LEU A 316 -7.64 17.82 4.82
C LEU A 316 -7.10 17.76 6.25
N VAL A 317 -6.90 16.55 6.79
CA VAL A 317 -6.26 16.37 8.11
C VAL A 317 -4.85 16.94 8.12
N TYR A 318 -4.05 16.68 7.07
CA TYR A 318 -2.73 17.28 6.93
C TYR A 318 -2.79 18.81 6.91
N ALA A 319 -3.72 19.37 6.12
CA ALA A 319 -3.91 20.82 6.00
C ALA A 319 -4.36 21.47 7.32
N GLU A 320 -5.10 20.74 8.15
CA GLU A 320 -5.44 21.16 9.52
C GLU A 320 -4.21 21.13 10.45
N LEU A 321 -3.39 20.08 10.38
CA LEU A 321 -2.18 19.95 11.19
C LEU A 321 -1.20 21.10 10.94
N ILE A 322 -0.93 21.47 9.69
CA ILE A 322 0.01 22.56 9.37
C ILE A 322 -0.45 23.94 9.88
N GLN A 323 -1.73 24.08 10.24
CA GLN A 323 -2.29 25.33 10.77
C GLN A 323 -2.30 25.39 12.30
N LYS A 324 -2.03 24.28 12.99
CA LYS A 324 -2.03 24.19 14.46
C LYS A 324 -0.60 24.20 15.01
N ASP A 325 -0.46 24.53 16.28
CA ASP A 325 0.80 24.28 17.00
C ASP A 325 0.89 22.79 17.38
N VAL A 326 1.45 22.02 16.46
CA VAL A 326 1.56 20.57 16.56
C VAL A 326 2.66 20.16 17.56
N PRO A 327 2.44 19.15 18.42
CA PRO A 327 3.49 18.60 19.29
C PRO A 327 4.73 18.12 18.53
N GLN A 328 5.92 18.24 19.12
CA GLN A 328 7.18 17.86 18.47
C GLN A 328 7.19 16.45 17.86
N PRO A 329 6.67 15.39 18.52
CA PRO A 329 6.65 14.04 17.93
C PRO A 329 5.84 13.95 16.63
N LEU A 330 4.79 14.76 16.49
CA LEU A 330 3.97 14.83 15.28
C LEU A 330 4.61 15.74 14.23
N LYS A 331 5.30 16.82 14.65
CA LYS A 331 6.13 17.64 13.75
C LYS A 331 7.19 16.78 13.09
N ASP A 332 8.06 16.11 13.86
CA ASP A 332 9.14 15.27 13.33
C ASP A 332 8.68 14.17 12.37
N PHE A 333 7.43 13.71 12.52
CA PHE A 333 6.88 12.62 11.74
C PHE A 333 6.18 13.08 10.45
N PHE A 334 5.56 14.27 10.45
CA PHE A 334 4.77 14.76 9.32
C PHE A 334 5.34 15.98 8.61
N LEU A 335 6.08 16.85 9.31
CA LEU A 335 6.52 18.19 8.88
C LEU A 335 8.04 18.27 8.78
#